data_AF-A0A800HAT4-F1
#
_entry.id   AF-A0A800HAT4-F1
#
_cell.length_a   1.000
_cell.length_b   1.000
_cell.length_c   1.000
_cell.angle_alpha   90.00
_cell.angle_beta   90.00
_cell.angle_gamma   90.00
#
_symmetry.space_group_name_H-M   'P 1'
#
loop_
_entity.id
_entity.type
_entity.pdbx_description
1 polymer ?
#
loop_
_entity_poly.entity_id
_entity_poly.type
_entity_poly.pdbx_seq_one_letter_code
_entity_poly.pdbx_strand_id
1 'polypeptide(L)'
;MSYRPLPDYLTIKESPINGLGLFATEKIKAHALIGVTHHPNEHSEDGYIRTPLGGFGNHSDDSNCFKLLMEKSGDWWIGASKDIEPGEELTWSYTLYNIE
;
A
#
# COMPACT_ATOMS: atom_id res chain seq x y z
N MET A 1 21.19 -8.91 -11.47
CA MET A 1 20.11 -8.69 -10.49
C MET A 1 18.81 -9.18 -11.11
N SER A 2 18.01 -9.95 -10.37
CA SER A 2 16.67 -10.34 -10.83
C SER A 2 15.69 -9.20 -10.54
N TYR A 3 14.76 -8.94 -11.44
CA TYR A 3 13.66 -8.00 -11.20
C TYR A 3 12.78 -8.48 -10.03
N ARG A 4 12.33 -7.55 -9.19
CA ARG A 4 11.32 -7.80 -8.14
C ARG A 4 10.18 -6.79 -8.28
N PRO A 5 8.92 -7.23 -8.16
CA PRO A 5 7.76 -6.34 -8.26
C PRO A 5 7.51 -5.52 -6.98
N LEU A 6 8.09 -5.94 -5.85
CA LEU A 6 8.00 -5.27 -4.55
C LEU A 6 9.39 -4.87 -4.06
N PRO A 7 9.49 -3.81 -3.23
CA PRO A 7 10.69 -3.52 -2.47
C PRO A 7 11.16 -4.71 -1.63
N ASP A 8 12.47 -4.83 -1.43
CA ASP A 8 13.09 -5.97 -0.74
C ASP A 8 12.62 -6.16 0.71
N TYR A 9 12.18 -5.07 1.34
CA TYR A 9 11.65 -5.03 2.70
C TYR A 9 10.15 -5.36 2.79
N LEU A 10 9.52 -5.78 1.68
CA LEU A 10 8.11 -6.18 1.62
C LEU A 10 7.93 -7.57 1.02
N THR A 11 6.89 -8.25 1.49
CA THR A 11 6.46 -9.54 0.95
C THR A 11 4.93 -9.66 0.99
N ILE A 12 4.40 -10.72 0.38
CA ILE A 12 2.97 -11.04 0.37
C ILE A 12 2.75 -12.29 1.20
N LYS A 13 1.75 -12.28 2.07
CA LYS A 13 1.33 -13.44 2.88
C LYS A 13 -0.19 -13.48 2.97
N GLU A 14 -0.73 -14.59 3.48
CA GLU A 14 -2.13 -14.63 3.91
C GLU A 14 -2.39 -13.55 4.96
N SER A 15 -3.43 -12.76 4.74
CA SER A 15 -3.85 -11.70 5.64
C SER A 15 -4.95 -12.20 6.58
N PRO A 16 -4.90 -11.86 7.88
CA PRO A 16 -6.03 -12.07 8.78
C PRO A 16 -7.23 -11.15 8.48
N ILE A 17 -7.05 -10.11 7.65
CA ILE A 17 -8.11 -9.17 7.26
C ILE A 17 -8.87 -9.72 6.06
N ASN A 18 -8.18 -9.89 4.92
CA ASN A 18 -8.78 -10.41 3.71
C ASN A 18 -7.72 -10.96 2.74
N GLY A 19 -7.90 -12.20 2.30
CA GLY A 19 -7.10 -12.80 1.23
C GLY A 19 -5.59 -12.72 1.47
N LEU A 20 -4.89 -11.96 0.62
CA LEU A 20 -3.45 -11.71 0.71
C LEU A 20 -3.18 -10.26 1.13
N GLY A 21 -2.15 -10.06 1.94
CA GLY A 21 -1.72 -8.75 2.43
C GLY A 21 -0.26 -8.46 2.16
N LEU A 22 0.13 -7.18 2.26
CA LEU A 22 1.53 -6.74 2.25
C LEU A 22 2.11 -6.78 3.66
N PHE A 23 3.27 -7.41 3.82
CA PHE A 23 3.92 -7.53 5.12
C PHE A 23 5.35 -7.00 5.08
N ALA A 24 5.76 -6.32 6.15
CA ALA A 24 7.13 -5.91 6.35
C ALA A 24 8.04 -7.13 6.60
N THR A 25 9.17 -7.23 5.91
CA THR A 25 10.24 -8.19 6.22
C THR A 25 11.38 -7.55 7.01
N GLU A 26 11.44 -6.22 6.99
CA GLU A 26 12.39 -5.39 7.75
C GLU A 26 11.63 -4.23 8.41
N LYS A 27 12.24 -3.61 9.41
CA LYS A 27 11.64 -2.46 10.08
C LYS A 27 11.52 -1.26 9.14
N ILE A 28 10.33 -0.71 9.00
CA ILE A 28 10.07 0.52 8.24
C ILE A 28 9.86 1.66 9.24
N LYS A 29 10.62 2.75 9.08
CA LYS A 29 10.54 3.89 10.00
C LYS A 29 9.34 4.77 9.71
N ALA A 30 8.78 5.36 10.76
CA ALA A 30 7.73 6.37 10.64
C ALA A 30 8.14 7.46 9.63
N HIS A 31 7.17 7.89 8.83
CA HIS A 31 7.29 8.85 7.73
C HIS A 31 8.14 8.39 6.53
N ALA A 32 8.60 7.13 6.50
CA ALA A 32 9.20 6.57 5.29
C ALA A 32 8.15 6.47 4.18
N LEU A 33 8.48 7.03 3.01
CA LEU A 33 7.69 6.86 1.81
C LEU A 33 7.96 5.47 1.22
N ILE A 34 6.92 4.66 1.08
CA ILE A 34 7.05 3.24 0.71
C ILE A 34 6.95 3.07 -0.81
N GLY A 35 5.92 3.66 -1.43
CA GLY A 35 5.80 3.63 -2.88
C GLY A 35 4.42 3.93 -3.42
N VAL A 36 4.30 3.82 -4.75
CA VAL A 36 3.08 4.08 -5.49
C VAL A 36 2.10 2.91 -5.33
N THR A 37 0.83 3.22 -5.07
CA THR A 37 -0.27 2.25 -5.06
C THR A 37 -1.15 2.35 -6.30
N HIS A 38 -1.40 3.57 -6.81
CA HIS A 38 -2.29 3.80 -7.94
C HIS A 38 -1.69 4.80 -8.92
N HIS A 39 -1.83 4.49 -10.21
CA HIS A 39 -1.55 5.40 -11.31
C HIS A 39 -2.86 5.79 -12.00
N PRO A 40 -3.11 7.08 -12.26
CA PRO A 40 -4.36 7.50 -12.89
C PRO A 40 -4.46 6.94 -14.31
N ASN A 41 -5.62 6.38 -14.61
CA ASN A 41 -5.99 5.90 -15.92
C ASN A 41 -7.51 5.89 -16.04
N GLU A 42 -8.06 6.84 -16.80
CA GLU A 42 -9.52 7.04 -16.95
C GLU A 42 -10.27 5.85 -17.56
N HIS A 43 -9.56 4.92 -18.20
CA HIS A 43 -10.15 3.71 -18.79
C HIS A 43 -10.10 2.50 -17.83
N SER A 44 -9.54 2.67 -16.63
CA SER A 44 -9.47 1.63 -15.59
C SER A 44 -10.60 1.78 -14.58
N GLU A 45 -10.89 0.70 -13.86
CA GLU A 45 -11.84 0.74 -12.74
C GLU A 45 -11.45 1.84 -11.74
N ASP A 46 -12.43 2.62 -11.29
CA ASP A 46 -12.26 3.79 -10.41
C ASP A 46 -11.30 4.88 -10.93
N GLY A 47 -10.93 4.82 -12.21
CA GLY A 47 -9.99 5.76 -12.82
C GLY A 47 -8.51 5.48 -12.50
N TYR A 48 -8.17 4.27 -12.01
CA TYR A 48 -6.81 3.95 -11.59
C TYR A 48 -6.34 2.53 -11.96
N ILE A 49 -5.07 2.43 -12.35
CA ILE A 49 -4.33 1.15 -12.35
C ILE A 49 -3.68 0.97 -10.99
N ARG A 50 -3.89 -0.20 -10.37
CA ARG A 50 -3.23 -0.58 -9.11
C ARG A 50 -1.86 -1.21 -9.39
N THR A 51 -0.84 -0.76 -8.68
CA THR A 51 0.48 -1.41 -8.65
C THR A 51 0.44 -2.67 -7.78
N PRO A 52 1.50 -3.49 -7.71
CA PRO A 52 1.57 -4.57 -6.72
C PRO A 52 1.33 -4.10 -5.28
N LEU A 53 1.75 -2.87 -4.93
CA LEU A 53 1.41 -2.30 -3.62
C LEU A 53 -0.10 -2.03 -3.50
N GLY A 54 -0.70 -1.37 -4.49
CA GLY A 54 -2.13 -1.08 -4.46
C GLY A 54 -3.03 -2.32 -4.57
N GLY A 55 -2.53 -3.40 -5.16
CA GLY A 55 -3.29 -4.64 -5.39
C GLY A 55 -3.35 -5.58 -4.18
N PHE A 56 -2.36 -5.52 -3.27
CA PHE A 56 -2.27 -6.40 -2.09
C PHE A 56 -2.37 -5.66 -0.76
N GLY A 57 -2.56 -4.34 -0.77
CA GLY A 57 -2.77 -3.60 0.46
C GLY A 57 -4.19 -3.72 0.98
N ASN A 58 -4.32 -3.91 2.29
CA ASN A 58 -5.60 -4.05 2.97
C ASN A 58 -6.02 -2.80 3.74
N HIS A 59 -7.29 -2.79 4.11
CA HIS A 59 -7.90 -1.74 4.92
C HIS A 59 -7.82 -2.03 6.42
N SER A 60 -7.60 -0.98 7.21
CA SER A 60 -7.78 -0.98 8.67
C SER A 60 -8.19 0.41 9.14
N ASP A 61 -9.01 0.49 10.18
CA ASP A 61 -9.33 1.75 10.88
C ASP A 61 -8.20 2.18 11.84
N ASP A 62 -7.39 1.25 12.33
CA ASP A 62 -6.12 1.52 13.04
C ASP A 62 -4.94 1.20 12.13
N SER A 63 -4.85 1.95 11.03
CA SER A 63 -3.84 1.71 10.00
C SER A 63 -2.44 2.17 10.39
N ASN A 64 -1.42 1.54 9.80
CA ASN A 64 0.00 1.91 9.99
C ASN A 64 0.62 2.62 8.77
N CYS A 65 -0.15 2.82 7.70
CA CYS A 65 0.22 3.64 6.57
C CYS A 65 -0.74 4.81 6.37
N PHE A 66 -0.21 5.92 5.86
CA PHE A 66 -0.98 7.05 5.31
C PHE A 66 -0.96 7.00 3.78
N LYS A 67 -1.99 7.57 3.15
CA LYS A 67 -2.04 7.80 1.70
C LYS A 67 -1.63 9.24 1.36
N LEU A 68 -0.95 9.42 0.24
CA LEU A 68 -0.54 10.72 -0.28
C LEU A 68 -0.88 10.81 -1.77
N LEU A 69 -1.65 11.84 -2.15
CA LEU A 69 -1.91 12.16 -3.56
C LEU A 69 -0.80 13.08 -4.08
N MET A 70 -0.13 12.66 -5.14
CA MET A 70 0.84 13.48 -5.84
C MET A 70 0.11 14.36 -6.87
N GLU A 71 -0.31 15.56 -6.47
CA GLU A 71 -1.21 16.42 -7.27
C GLU A 71 -0.78 16.64 -8.72
N LYS A 72 0.54 16.71 -8.97
CA LYS A 72 1.08 16.92 -10.33
C LYS A 72 0.90 15.72 -11.25
N SER A 73 1.01 14.50 -10.73
CA SER A 73 0.91 13.28 -11.54
C SER A 73 -0.42 12.57 -11.38
N GLY A 74 -1.17 12.86 -10.31
CA GLY A 74 -2.40 12.16 -9.94
C GLY A 74 -2.16 10.80 -9.28
N ASP A 75 -0.91 10.40 -9.04
CA ASP A 75 -0.58 9.11 -8.43
C ASP A 75 -0.91 9.09 -6.94
N TRP A 76 -1.40 7.95 -6.45
CA TRP A 76 -1.49 7.70 -5.02
C TRP A 76 -0.30 6.92 -4.51
N TRP A 77 0.29 7.41 -3.43
CA TRP A 77 1.41 6.79 -2.72
C TRP A 77 0.98 6.38 -1.32
N ILE A 78 1.75 5.49 -0.72
CA ILE A 78 1.67 5.18 0.71
C ILE A 78 3.01 5.46 1.39
N GLY A 79 2.93 5.84 2.66
CA GLY A 79 4.07 5.93 3.57
C GLY A 79 3.68 5.47 4.97
N ALA A 80 4.67 5.15 5.79
CA ALA A 80 4.46 4.66 7.15
C ALA A 80 4.00 5.82 8.07
N SER A 81 2.86 5.69 8.74
CA SER A 81 2.37 6.67 9.72
C SER A 81 3.00 6.49 11.10
N LYS A 82 3.47 5.27 11.39
CA LYS A 82 4.20 4.86 12.60
C LYS A 82 5.35 3.92 12.20
N ASP A 83 6.26 3.61 13.13
CA ASP A 83 7.23 2.54 12.89
C ASP A 83 6.46 1.23 12.62
N ILE A 84 6.85 0.50 11.57
CA ILE A 84 6.28 -0.79 11.19
C ILE A 84 7.34 -1.86 11.43
N GLU A 85 7.06 -2.81 12.30
CA GLU A 85 7.98 -3.87 12.69
C GLU A 85 7.93 -5.06 11.69
N PRO A 86 9.00 -5.86 11.58
CA PRO A 86 8.97 -7.06 10.75
C PRO A 86 7.82 -7.99 11.13
N GLY A 87 7.05 -8.41 10.12
CA GLY A 87 5.89 -9.27 10.29
C GLY A 87 4.56 -8.52 10.44
N GLU A 88 4.56 -7.20 10.59
CA GLU A 88 3.33 -6.41 10.55
C GLU A 88 2.80 -6.25 9.12
N GLU A 89 1.47 -6.27 9.00
CA GLU A 89 0.77 -6.01 7.74
C GLU A 89 0.68 -4.51 7.48
N LEU A 90 1.00 -4.07 6.26
CA LEU A 90 0.80 -2.70 5.82
C LEU A 90 -0.66 -2.51 5.46
N THR A 91 -1.31 -1.59 6.17
CA THR A 91 -2.73 -1.24 5.95
C THR A 91 -2.92 0.26 5.87
N TRP A 92 -3.97 0.70 5.19
CA TRP A 92 -4.38 2.12 5.13
C TRP A 92 -5.90 2.26 5.04
N SER A 93 -6.41 3.45 5.38
CA SER A 93 -7.84 3.74 5.20
C SER A 93 -8.19 3.79 3.70
N TYR A 94 -9.20 3.03 3.28
CA TYR A 94 -9.70 3.10 1.91
C TYR A 94 -10.40 4.43 1.70
N THR A 95 -10.18 5.02 0.51
CA THR A 95 -10.74 6.33 0.15
C THR A 95 -11.43 6.33 -1.21
N LEU A 96 -11.38 5.21 -1.94
CA LEU A 96 -11.93 5.07 -3.29
C LEU A 96 -13.29 4.36 -3.30
N TYR A 97 -13.67 3.70 -2.20
CA TYR A 97 -14.92 2.96 -2.08
C TYR A 97 -15.68 3.46 -0.85
N ASN A 98 -17.00 3.40 -0.93
CA ASN A 98 -17.81 3.39 0.28
C ASN A 98 -17.59 2.04 0.96
N ILE A 99 -17.13 2.07 2.21
CA ILE A 99 -17.12 0.89 3.06
C ILE A 99 -18.59 0.67 3.44
N GLU A 100 -19.17 -0.47 3.06
CA GLU A 100 -20.51 -0.89 3.53
C GLU A 100 -20.48 -1.27 5.02
#